data_AF-A0A3S4GIM8-F1
#
_entry.id   AF-A0A3S4GIM8-F1
#
_cell.length_a   1.000
_cell.length_b   1.000
_cell.length_c   1.000
_cell.angle_alpha   90.00
_cell.angle_beta   90.00
_cell.angle_gamma   90.00
#
_symmetry.space_group_name_H-M   'P 1'
#
loop_
_entity.id
_entity.type
_entity.pdbx_description
1 polymer ?
#
loop_
_entity_poly.entity_id
_entity_poly.type
_entity_poly.pdbx_seq_one_letter_code
_entity_poly.pdbx_strand_id
1 'polypeptide(L)'
;MALTINGDNGAISRIDVRDADIKTASGVKIGTPFSDLYSKAFGNCQKGSHDNGAVVECQAEGSQHISYAFTGHWSGPDELMPSDDTLKNWKVSKIIWRR
;
A
#
# COMPACT_ATOMS: atom_id res chain seq x y z
N MET A 1 11.14 -2.22 11.68
CA MET A 1 12.04 -2.17 10.51
C MET A 1 11.60 -1.03 9.62
N ALA A 2 12.50 -0.12 9.24
CA ALA A 2 12.18 1.09 8.48
C ALA A 2 12.14 0.83 6.96
N LEU A 3 13.04 -0.01 6.45
CA LEU A 3 13.16 -0.30 5.03
C LEU A 3 13.63 -1.74 4.82
N THR A 4 13.02 -2.45 3.88
CA THR A 4 13.37 -3.83 3.52
C THR A 4 13.64 -3.90 2.03
N ILE A 5 14.83 -4.36 1.65
CA ILE A 5 15.27 -4.46 0.25
C ILE A 5 15.38 -5.94 -0.10
N ASN A 6 14.71 -6.36 -1.16
CA ASN A 6 14.80 -7.71 -1.71
C ASN A 6 15.42 -7.63 -3.10
N GLY A 7 16.30 -8.58 -3.38
CA GLY A 7 16.95 -8.74 -4.68
C GLY A 7 16.60 -10.08 -5.32
N ASP A 8 16.61 -10.09 -6.64
CA ASP A 8 16.49 -11.29 -7.46
C ASP A 8 17.50 -11.20 -8.62
N ASN A 9 18.15 -12.32 -8.96
CA ASN A 9 19.15 -12.38 -10.04
C ASN A 9 20.26 -11.30 -9.94
N GLY A 10 20.72 -10.98 -8.73
CA GLY A 10 21.80 -10.01 -8.50
C GLY A 10 21.40 -8.54 -8.64
N ALA A 11 20.11 -8.23 -8.82
CA ALA A 11 19.57 -6.87 -8.87
C ALA A 11 18.46 -6.67 -7.82
N ILE A 12 18.19 -5.42 -7.46
CA ILE A 12 17.06 -5.09 -6.59
C ILE A 12 15.76 -5.36 -7.35
N SER A 13 14.86 -6.13 -6.75
CA SER A 13 13.57 -6.50 -7.32
C SER A 13 12.39 -5.88 -6.58
N ARG A 14 12.54 -5.61 -5.28
CA ARG A 14 11.49 -5.02 -4.45
C ARG A 14 12.03 -4.24 -3.26
N ILE A 15 11.43 -3.09 -2.98
CA ILE A 15 11.73 -2.26 -1.81
C ILE A 15 10.43 -1.99 -1.06
N ASP A 16 10.40 -2.38 0.20
CA ASP A 16 9.30 -2.12 1.14
C ASP A 16 9.74 -1.00 2.09
N VAL A 17 9.07 0.14 2.06
CA VAL A 17 9.35 1.32 2.89
C VAL A 17 8.26 1.46 3.95
N ARG A 18 8.64 1.50 5.23
CA ARG A 18 7.77 1.73 6.38
C ARG A 18 8.15 2.99 7.17
N ASP A 19 9.19 3.68 6.73
CA ASP A 19 9.64 4.94 7.32
C ASP A 19 8.71 6.10 6.93
N ALA A 20 8.21 6.83 7.91
CA ALA A 20 7.28 7.95 7.71
C ALA A 20 7.97 9.22 7.20
N ASP A 21 9.30 9.31 7.31
CA ASP A 21 10.07 10.45 6.82
C ASP A 21 10.38 10.34 5.32
N ILE A 22 10.24 9.13 4.74
CA ILE A 22 10.42 8.89 3.32
C ILE A 22 9.11 9.13 2.57
N LYS A 23 9.15 10.04 1.58
CA LYS A 23 8.02 10.38 0.73
C LYS A 23 8.26 9.89 -0.69
N THR A 24 7.19 9.53 -1.40
CA THR A 24 7.26 9.34 -2.86
C THR A 24 7.46 10.69 -3.57
N ALA A 25 7.80 10.63 -4.86
CA ALA A 25 7.88 11.84 -5.69
C ALA A 25 6.56 12.62 -5.76
N SER A 26 5.42 11.95 -5.59
CA SER A 26 4.09 12.57 -5.49
C SER A 26 3.74 13.08 -4.08
N GLY A 27 4.66 12.97 -3.12
CA GLY A 27 4.49 13.47 -1.75
C GLY A 27 3.76 12.52 -0.80
N VAL A 28 3.39 11.32 -1.26
CA VAL A 28 2.73 10.30 -0.42
C VAL A 28 3.71 9.72 0.58
N LYS A 29 3.27 9.51 1.82
CA LYS A 29 4.09 8.94 2.89
C LYS A 29 3.28 7.99 3.76
N ILE A 30 3.97 7.32 4.67
CA ILE A 30 3.32 6.52 5.70
C ILE A 30 2.39 7.42 6.53
N GLY A 31 1.16 6.94 6.72
CA GLY A 31 0.10 7.68 7.39
C GLY A 31 -0.84 8.45 6.46
N THR A 32 -0.54 8.59 5.16
CA THR A 32 -1.44 9.24 4.20
C THR A 32 -2.77 8.47 4.13
N PRO A 33 -3.93 9.13 4.32
CA PRO A 33 -5.24 8.51 4.19
C PRO A 33 -5.49 7.99 2.77
N PHE A 34 -6.24 6.91 2.65
CA PHE A 34 -6.70 6.39 1.36
C PHE A 34 -7.54 7.42 0.59
N SER A 35 -8.42 8.14 1.29
CA SER A 35 -9.31 9.15 0.70
C SER A 35 -8.57 10.29 0.00
N ASP A 36 -7.32 10.54 0.39
CA ASP A 36 -6.50 11.62 -0.18
C ASP A 36 -5.89 11.19 -1.52
N LEU A 37 -5.86 9.88 -1.81
CA LEU A 37 -5.20 9.29 -2.97
C LEU A 37 -6.19 8.65 -3.95
N TYR A 38 -7.27 8.06 -3.43
CA TYR A 38 -8.23 7.31 -4.22
C TYR A 38 -9.66 7.62 -3.77
N SER A 39 -10.55 7.79 -4.75
CA SER A 39 -12.00 7.89 -4.50
C SER A 39 -12.68 6.52 -4.45
N LYS A 40 -12.06 5.51 -5.06
CA LYS A 40 -12.55 4.13 -5.12
C LYS A 40 -11.40 3.14 -5.25
N ALA A 41 -11.55 1.98 -4.62
CA ALA A 41 -10.58 0.89 -4.66
C ALA A 41 -10.70 0.07 -5.94
N PHE A 42 -11.90 -0.02 -6.53
CA PHE A 42 -12.12 -0.81 -7.73
C PHE A 42 -11.26 -0.31 -8.91
N GLY A 43 -10.46 -1.22 -9.48
CA GLY A 43 -9.56 -0.96 -10.61
C GLY A 43 -8.18 -0.43 -10.23
N ASN A 44 -8.01 0.15 -9.04
CA ASN A 44 -6.72 0.67 -8.56
C ASN A 44 -6.07 -0.24 -7.51
N CYS A 45 -6.89 -0.99 -6.78
CA CYS A 45 -6.51 -1.74 -5.61
C CYS A 45 -6.81 -3.21 -5.73
N GLN A 46 -5.99 -3.99 -5.06
CA GLN A 46 -6.12 -5.44 -4.90
C GLN A 46 -5.84 -5.82 -3.45
N LYS A 47 -6.28 -7.00 -3.06
CA LYS A 47 -5.94 -7.55 -1.76
C LYS A 47 -4.43 -7.82 -1.70
N GLY A 48 -3.76 -7.25 -0.71
CA GLY A 48 -2.35 -7.46 -0.44
C GLY A 48 -2.08 -8.77 0.29
N SER A 49 -0.80 -9.13 0.42
CA SER A 49 -0.39 -10.23 1.28
C SER A 49 -0.65 -9.87 2.75
N HIS A 50 -1.25 -10.81 3.48
CA HIS A 50 -1.63 -10.62 4.88
C HIS A 50 -0.40 -10.24 5.73
N ASP A 51 -0.44 -9.07 6.37
CA ASP A 51 0.60 -8.55 7.25
C ASP A 51 -0.05 -8.20 8.59
N ASN A 52 -0.35 -9.24 9.38
CA ASN A 52 -1.09 -9.16 10.64
C ASN A 52 -2.48 -8.51 10.53
N GLY A 53 -3.19 -8.75 9.43
CA GLY A 53 -4.53 -8.24 9.19
C GLY A 53 -4.84 -8.09 7.70
N ALA A 54 -6.02 -7.52 7.43
CA ALA A 54 -6.41 -7.17 6.08
C ALA A 54 -5.51 -6.06 5.51
N VAL A 55 -4.84 -6.36 4.39
CA VAL A 55 -3.99 -5.43 3.65
C VAL A 55 -4.61 -5.19 2.29
N VAL A 56 -4.70 -3.94 1.89
CA VAL A 56 -5.10 -3.57 0.53
C VAL A 56 -3.94 -2.86 -0.14
N GLU A 57 -3.47 -3.39 -1.26
CA GLU A 57 -2.41 -2.79 -2.06
C GLU A 57 -3.02 -2.05 -3.26
N CYS A 58 -2.72 -0.76 -3.40
CA CYS A 58 -3.17 0.06 -4.51
C CYS A 58 -2.00 0.56 -5.33
N GLN A 59 -2.13 0.51 -6.65
CA GLN A 59 -1.12 1.04 -7.56
C GLN A 59 -1.14 2.56 -7.57
N ALA A 60 0.03 3.19 -7.42
CA ALA A 60 0.12 4.64 -7.44
C ALA A 60 -0.26 5.19 -8.83
N GLU A 61 -1.07 6.25 -8.86
CA GLU A 61 -1.45 6.89 -10.11
C GLU A 61 -0.21 7.38 -10.88
N GLY A 62 -0.14 7.05 -12.17
CA GLY A 62 1.00 7.40 -13.02
C GLY A 62 2.29 6.57 -12.78
N SER A 63 2.24 5.52 -11.95
CA SER A 63 3.39 4.65 -11.72
C SER A 63 3.10 3.18 -12.02
N GLN A 64 3.99 2.51 -12.74
CA GLN A 64 3.95 1.05 -12.91
C GLN A 64 4.73 0.29 -11.82
N HIS A 65 5.53 1.01 -11.03
CA HIS A 65 6.49 0.41 -10.09
C HIS A 65 6.08 0.61 -8.63
N ILE A 66 5.31 1.65 -8.32
CA ILE A 66 4.96 2.02 -6.95
C ILE A 66 3.56 1.53 -6.60
N SER A 67 3.43 0.89 -5.45
CA SER A 67 2.15 0.53 -4.83
C SER A 67 2.14 0.96 -3.37
N TYR A 68 0.95 1.30 -2.86
CA TYR A 68 0.72 1.65 -1.47
C TYR A 68 -0.07 0.54 -0.81
N ALA A 69 0.46 0.02 0.30
CA ALA A 69 -0.27 -0.89 1.17
C ALA A 69 -0.99 -0.09 2.25
N PHE A 70 -2.29 -0.29 2.33
CA PHE A 70 -3.19 0.26 3.34
C PHE A 70 -3.55 -0.83 4.32
N THR A 71 -3.55 -0.47 5.59
CA THR A 71 -4.01 -1.34 6.69
C THR A 71 -4.90 -0.54 7.61
N GLY A 72 -5.89 -1.21 8.18
CA GLY A 72 -6.80 -0.63 9.15
C GLY A 72 -7.66 -1.69 9.80
N HIS A 73 -8.65 -1.24 10.56
CA HIS A 73 -9.60 -2.15 11.18
C HIS A 73 -10.56 -2.73 10.13
N TRP A 74 -10.58 -4.06 10.02
CA TRP A 74 -11.53 -4.82 9.22
C TRP A 74 -12.13 -5.93 10.09
N SER A 75 -13.45 -6.03 10.06
CA SER A 75 -14.20 -7.09 10.78
C SER A 75 -15.01 -7.97 9.83
N GLY A 76 -14.82 -7.80 8.51
CA GLY A 76 -15.45 -8.66 7.52
C GLY A 76 -14.58 -9.87 7.19
N PRO A 77 -15.06 -10.77 6.31
CA PRO A 77 -14.30 -11.93 5.86
C PRO A 77 -12.97 -11.52 5.24
N ASP A 78 -11.92 -12.27 5.51
CA ASP A 78 -10.60 -12.02 4.93
C ASP A 78 -10.61 -12.14 3.41
N GLU A 79 -11.46 -13.00 2.85
CA GLU A 79 -11.60 -13.22 1.41
C GLU A 79 -12.19 -12.01 0.67
N LEU A 80 -12.84 -11.10 1.39
CA LEU A 80 -13.47 -9.91 0.82
C LEU A 80 -12.58 -8.70 0.98
N MET A 81 -12.49 -7.90 -0.08
CA MET A 81 -11.87 -6.58 -0.01
C MET A 81 -12.80 -5.63 0.77
N PRO A 82 -12.28 -4.84 1.72
CA PRO A 82 -13.07 -3.82 2.40
C PRO A 82 -13.70 -2.83 1.41
N SER A 83 -14.88 -2.32 1.74
CA SER A 83 -15.57 -1.32 0.93
C SER A 83 -14.82 0.02 0.94
N ASP A 84 -15.08 0.88 -0.05
CA ASP A 84 -14.50 2.22 -0.13
C ASP A 84 -14.78 3.06 1.13
N ASP A 85 -15.97 2.92 1.72
CA ASP A 85 -16.34 3.56 2.99
C ASP A 85 -15.49 3.11 4.19
N THR A 86 -15.00 1.87 4.15
CA THR A 86 -14.07 1.37 5.17
C THR A 86 -12.66 1.88 4.87
N LEU A 87 -12.23 1.76 3.60
CA LEU A 87 -10.90 2.11 3.15
C LEU A 87 -10.60 3.59 3.29
N LYS A 88 -11.57 4.50 3.14
CA LYS A 88 -11.35 5.95 3.26
C LYS A 88 -10.61 6.38 4.54
N ASN A 89 -10.81 5.64 5.64
CA ASN A 89 -10.17 5.90 6.93
C ASN A 89 -8.83 5.16 7.12
N TRP A 90 -8.50 4.24 6.22
CA TRP A 90 -7.26 3.50 6.25
C TRP A 90 -6.10 4.38 5.80
N LYS A 91 -4.92 4.05 6.30
CA LYS A 91 -3.71 4.83 6.06
C LYS A 91 -2.67 3.95 5.38
N VAL A 92 -1.84 4.58 4.56
CA VAL A 92 -0.65 3.95 4.01
C VAL A 92 0.22 3.48 5.17
N SER A 93 0.43 2.18 5.28
CA SER A 93 1.32 1.58 6.28
C SER A 93 2.65 1.13 5.70
N LYS A 94 2.70 0.98 4.37
CA LYS A 94 3.91 0.62 3.65
C LYS A 94 3.84 1.09 2.20
N ILE A 95 4.95 1.60 1.68
CA ILE A 95 5.12 1.92 0.26
C ILE A 95 5.98 0.81 -0.34
N ILE A 96 5.57 0.30 -1.49
CA ILE A 96 6.20 -0.85 -2.15
C ILE A 96 6.66 -0.39 -3.53
N TRP A 97 7.95 -0.46 -3.79
CA TRP A 97 8.50 -0.31 -5.13
C TRP A 97 8.86 -1.69 -5.68
N ARG A 98 8.52 -1.94 -6.95
CA ARG A 98 8.85 -3.16 -7.69
C ARG A 98 9.46 -2.80 -9.04
N ARG A 99 10.49 -3.54 -9.41
CA ARG A 99 11.13 -3.46 -10.73
C ARG A 99 10.16 -3.86 -11.84
#